data_AF-A0A8X6UEV7-F1
#
_entry.id   AF-A0A8X6UEV7-F1
#
_cell.length_a   1.000
_cell.length_b   1.000
_cell.length_c   1.000
_cell.angle_alpha   90.00
_cell.angle_beta   90.00
_cell.angle_gamma   90.00
#
_symmetry.space_group_name_H-M   'P 1'
#
loop_
_entity.id
_entity.type
_entity.pdbx_description
1 polymer ?
#
loop_
_entity_poly.entity_id
_entity_poly.type
_entity_poly.pdbx_seq_one_letter_code
_entity_poly.pdbx_strand_id
1 'polypeptide(L)'
;MSIFPETTALMERLAEIPQIYRLVYAMRCIGKGAESAVMFCGIMNLPPPPTKFTKFNNILLQAARETCEESMAEVVHEAVEENEGGRDIAVAVDGSWQK
;
A
#
# COMPACT_ATOMS: atom_id res chain seq x y z
N MET A 1 -2.75 -3.23 -20.46
CA MET A 1 -3.52 -3.73 -19.29
C MET A 1 -2.84 -3.14 -18.07
N SER A 2 -3.52 -2.29 -17.30
CA SER A 2 -2.92 -1.60 -16.14
C SER A 2 -2.53 -2.63 -15.08
N ILE A 3 -1.24 -2.68 -14.74
CA ILE A 3 -0.60 -3.73 -13.92
C ILE A 3 -0.95 -3.61 -12.43
N PHE A 4 -1.74 -2.61 -12.05
CA PHE A 4 -2.29 -2.52 -10.70
C PHE A 4 -3.71 -1.94 -10.73
N PRO A 5 -4.72 -2.77 -10.96
CA PRO A 5 -6.11 -2.37 -10.78
C PRO A 5 -6.32 -1.89 -9.33
N GLU A 6 -5.70 -2.57 -8.36
CA GLU A 6 -5.80 -2.25 -6.93
C GLU A 6 -5.02 -1.00 -6.50
N THR A 7 -3.81 -0.74 -7.02
CA THR A 7 -3.14 0.53 -6.66
C THR A 7 -3.82 1.71 -7.35
N THR A 8 -4.42 1.52 -8.53
CA THR A 8 -5.24 2.55 -9.16
C THR A 8 -6.52 2.78 -8.35
N ALA A 9 -7.18 1.72 -7.87
CA ALA A 9 -8.35 1.82 -6.99
C ALA A 9 -8.02 2.42 -5.62
N LEU A 10 -6.86 2.08 -5.02
CA LEU A 10 -6.36 2.71 -3.80
C LEU A 10 -6.00 4.18 -4.04
N MET A 11 -5.37 4.51 -5.18
CA MET A 11 -5.03 5.88 -5.57
C MET A 11 -6.26 6.73 -5.87
N GLU A 12 -7.29 6.17 -6.51
CA GLU A 12 -8.60 6.80 -6.73
C GLU A 12 -9.35 7.00 -5.41
N ARG A 13 -9.38 5.98 -4.55
CA ARG A 13 -9.87 6.12 -3.17
C ARG A 13 -9.06 7.12 -2.36
N LEU A 14 -7.75 7.29 -2.63
CA LEU A 14 -6.86 8.29 -2.04
C LEU A 14 -7.00 9.69 -2.66
N ALA A 15 -7.58 9.82 -3.85
CA ALA A 15 -7.80 11.12 -4.49
C ALA A 15 -8.93 11.92 -3.81
N GLU A 16 -9.89 11.23 -3.20
CA GLU A 16 -10.93 11.83 -2.35
C GLU A 16 -10.46 12.08 -0.91
N ILE A 17 -9.28 11.56 -0.54
CA ILE A 17 -8.73 11.67 0.79
C ILE A 17 -7.91 12.98 0.91
N PRO A 18 -8.02 13.73 2.02
CA PRO A 18 -7.27 14.96 2.24
C PRO A 18 -5.76 14.79 1.94
N GLN A 19 -5.12 15.80 1.34
CA GLN A 19 -3.70 15.81 0.93
C GLN A 19 -2.73 15.25 1.99
N ILE A 20 -3.11 15.38 3.26
CA ILE A 20 -2.51 14.77 4.44
C ILE A 20 -2.17 13.27 4.28
N TYR A 21 -3.06 12.44 3.74
CA TYR A 21 -2.80 11.00 3.64
C TYR A 21 -1.79 10.67 2.54
N ARG A 22 -1.73 11.48 1.47
CA ARG A 22 -0.78 11.31 0.37
C ARG A 22 0.66 11.54 0.84
N LEU A 23 0.87 12.54 1.69
CA LEU A 23 2.18 12.78 2.31
C LEU A 23 2.60 11.63 3.22
N VAL A 24 1.70 11.16 4.09
CA VAL A 24 2.00 10.03 5.01
C VAL A 24 2.30 8.76 4.22
N TYR A 25 1.53 8.49 3.16
CA TYR A 25 1.75 7.36 2.26
C TYR A 25 3.11 7.45 1.56
N ALA A 26 3.43 8.61 0.97
CA ALA A 26 4.72 8.81 0.31
C ALA A 26 5.90 8.58 1.27
N MET A 27 5.81 9.12 2.49
CA MET A 27 6.83 8.93 3.53
C MET A 27 6.98 7.46 3.92
N ARG A 28 5.86 6.72 4.04
CA ARG A 28 5.87 5.27 4.29
C ARG A 28 6.57 4.49 3.17
N CYS A 29 6.30 4.81 1.90
CA CYS A 29 6.92 4.15 0.75
C CYS A 29 8.45 4.29 0.74
N ILE A 30 8.98 5.41 1.23
CA ILE A 30 10.44 5.65 1.31
C ILE A 30 11.03 5.28 2.68
N GLY A 31 10.25 4.66 3.57
CA GLY A 31 10.70 4.26 4.90
C GLY A 31 11.02 5.43 5.83
N LYS A 32 10.36 6.57 5.67
CA LYS A 32 10.56 7.78 6.47
C LYS A 32 9.33 8.09 7.34
N GLY A 33 9.60 8.66 8.52
CA GLY A 33 8.59 8.97 9.52
C GLY A 33 8.17 10.44 9.53
N ALA A 34 7.40 10.79 10.56
CA ALA A 34 6.86 12.14 10.75
C ALA A 34 7.94 13.24 10.76
N GLU A 35 9.10 12.98 11.37
CA GLU A 35 10.19 13.95 11.47
C GLU A 35 10.74 14.33 10.08
N SER A 36 10.91 13.35 9.20
CA SER A 36 11.34 13.61 7.83
C SER A 36 10.26 14.34 7.04
N ALA A 37 8.98 14.08 7.31
CA ALA A 37 7.88 14.82 6.71
C ALA A 37 7.88 16.30 7.15
N VAL A 38 8.17 16.58 8.42
CA VAL A 38 8.30 17.95 8.96
C VAL A 38 9.45 18.68 8.28
N MET A 39 10.62 18.04 8.23
CA MET A 39 11.80 18.61 7.55
C MET A 39 11.50 18.88 6.07
N PHE A 40 10.91 17.92 5.36
CA PHE A 40 10.56 18.06 3.95
C PHE A 40 9.59 19.22 3.70
N CYS A 41 8.50 19.31 4.47
CA CYS A 41 7.57 20.43 4.34
C CYS A 41 8.24 21.78 4.62
N GLY A 42 9.13 21.85 5.62
CA GLY A 42 9.89 23.05 5.94
C GLY A 42 10.81 23.49 4.81
N ILE A 43 11.57 22.56 4.21
CA ILE A 43 12.48 22.84 3.08
C ILE A 43 11.69 23.30 1.85
N MET A 44 10.54 22.67 1.59
CA MET A 44 9.73 22.92 0.40
C MET A 44 8.74 24.08 0.56
N ASN A 45 8.75 24.79 1.70
CA ASN A 45 7.78 25.83 2.04
C ASN A 45 6.31 25.36 1.88
N LEU A 46 6.04 24.11 2.28
CA LEU A 46 4.72 23.50 2.27
C LEU A 46 4.04 23.65 3.64
N PRO A 47 2.70 23.52 3.71
CA PRO A 47 2.01 23.43 4.98
C PRO A 47 2.60 22.33 5.87
N PRO A 48 2.63 22.53 7.20
CA PRO A 48 3.18 21.55 8.12
C PRO A 48 2.40 20.22 8.02
N PRO A 49 3.09 19.08 8.17
CA PRO A 49 2.44 17.79 8.14
C PRO A 49 1.42 17.66 9.28
N PRO A 50 0.45 16.75 9.15
CA PRO A 50 -0.58 16.53 10.17
C PRO A 50 0.02 16.12 11.52
N THR A 51 -0.50 16.70 12.60
CA THR A 51 -0.13 16.35 13.98
C THR A 51 -0.47 14.90 14.35
N LYS A 52 -1.47 14.31 13.68
CA LYS A 52 -1.90 12.91 13.88
C LYS A 52 -1.25 11.93 12.90
N PHE A 53 0.03 12.14 12.55
CA PHE A 53 0.77 11.32 11.59
C PHE A 53 0.66 9.81 11.88
N THR A 54 0.85 9.41 13.13
CA THR A 54 0.74 8.00 13.56
C THR A 54 -0.64 7.41 13.30
N LYS A 55 -1.71 8.18 13.50
CA LYS A 55 -3.07 7.72 13.23
C LYS A 55 -3.24 7.39 11.75
N PHE A 56 -2.79 8.27 10.87
CA PHE A 56 -2.87 8.06 9.42
C PHE A 56 -2.00 6.90 8.96
N ASN A 57 -0.80 6.75 9.54
CA ASN A 57 0.07 5.61 9.25
C ASN A 57 -0.58 4.27 9.65
N ASN A 58 -1.32 4.23 10.77
CA ASN A 58 -2.05 3.04 11.19
C ASN A 58 -3.23 2.72 10.26
N ILE A 59 -3.96 3.73 9.78
CA ILE A 59 -5.02 3.52 8.79
C ILE A 59 -4.45 2.93 7.50
N LEU A 60 -3.34 3.48 7.01
CA LEU A 60 -2.65 2.95 5.82
C LEU A 60 -2.11 1.54 6.03
N LEU A 61 -1.59 1.24 7.23
CA LEU A 61 -1.15 -0.10 7.58
C LEU A 61 -2.31 -1.10 7.57
N GLN A 62 -3.46 -0.72 8.14
CA GLN A 62 -4.64 -1.59 8.19
C GLN A 62 -5.18 -1.86 6.79
N ALA A 63 -5.33 -0.82 5.96
CA ALA A 63 -5.76 -0.98 4.57
C ALA A 63 -4.79 -1.85 3.77
N ALA A 64 -3.48 -1.63 3.90
CA ALA A 64 -2.48 -2.46 3.21
C ALA A 64 -2.52 -3.93 3.67
N ARG A 65 -2.82 -4.17 4.94
CA ARG A 65 -2.97 -5.53 5.47
C ARG A 65 -4.22 -6.21 4.92
N GLU A 66 -5.35 -5.52 4.91
CA GLU A 66 -6.61 -6.03 4.36
C GLU A 66 -6.44 -6.39 2.88
N THR A 67 -5.89 -5.47 2.07
CA THR A 67 -5.57 -5.74 0.65
C THR A 67 -4.63 -6.94 0.48
N CYS A 68 -3.61 -7.08 1.33
CA CYS A 68 -2.71 -8.24 1.28
C CYS A 68 -3.44 -9.55 1.60
N GLU A 69 -4.30 -9.56 2.63
CA GLU A 69 -5.04 -10.75 3.03
C GLU A 69 -6.07 -11.15 1.96
N GLU A 70 -6.78 -10.18 1.37
CA GLU A 70 -7.72 -10.38 0.26
C GLU A 70 -7.01 -10.89 -1.00
N SER A 71 -5.96 -10.20 -1.45
CA SER A 71 -5.18 -10.58 -2.63
C SER A 71 -4.56 -11.97 -2.49
N MET A 72 -4.03 -12.32 -1.32
CA MET A 72 -3.50 -13.67 -1.08
C MET A 72 -4.60 -14.74 -1.13
N ALA A 73 -5.81 -14.44 -0.63
CA ALA A 73 -6.93 -15.38 -0.70
C ALA A 73 -7.39 -15.60 -2.15
N GLU A 74 -7.44 -14.53 -2.96
CA GLU A 74 -7.76 -14.60 -4.39
C GLU A 74 -6.70 -15.43 -5.14
N VAL A 75 -5.41 -15.15 -4.93
CA VAL A 75 -4.30 -15.90 -5.55
C VAL A 75 -4.36 -17.39 -5.20
N VAL A 76 -4.71 -17.74 -3.95
CA VAL A 76 -4.86 -19.15 -3.56
C VAL A 76 -6.04 -19.80 -4.30
N HIS A 77 -7.16 -19.09 -4.44
CA HIS A 77 -8.31 -19.60 -5.18
C HIS A 77 -7.95 -19.86 -6.65
N GLU A 78 -7.34 -18.88 -7.31
CA GLU A 78 -6.87 -18.98 -8.69
C GLU A 78 -5.88 -20.15 -8.86
N ALA A 79 -4.90 -20.26 -7.96
CA ALA A 79 -3.89 -21.33 -8.03
C ALA A 79 -4.49 -22.74 -7.84
N VAL A 80 -5.56 -22.89 -7.05
CA VAL A 80 -6.27 -24.18 -6.91
C VAL A 80 -7.04 -24.53 -8.18
N GLU A 81 -7.66 -23.54 -8.83
CA GLU A 81 -8.34 -23.74 -10.11
C GLU A 81 -7.36 -24.14 -11.22
N GLU A 82 -6.22 -23.46 -11.30
CA GLU A 82 -5.16 -23.78 -12.28
C GLU A 82 -4.53 -25.17 -12.05
N ASN A 83 -4.52 -25.65 -10.80
CA ASN A 83 -3.96 -26.95 -10.41
C ASN A 83 -4.99 -28.09 -10.36
N GLU A 84 -6.08 -27.99 -11.13
CA GLU A 84 -7.14 -29.02 -11.23
C GLU A 84 -7.76 -29.42 -9.87
N GLY A 85 -7.82 -28.47 -8.93
CA GLY A 85 -8.32 -28.69 -7.57
C GLY A 85 -7.28 -29.21 -6.58
N GLY A 86 -6.03 -29.40 -7.01
CA GLY A 86 -4.89 -29.76 -6.16
C GLY A 86 -4.50 -28.61 -5.22
N ARG A 87 -4.51 -28.86 -3.91
CA ARG A 87 -4.23 -27.85 -2.87
C ARG A 87 -2.78 -27.83 -2.36
N ASP A 88 -1.94 -28.74 -2.85
CA ASP A 88 -0.52 -28.77 -2.50
C ASP A 88 0.23 -27.77 -3.39
N ILE A 89 0.17 -26.50 -3.00
CA ILE A 89 0.68 -25.36 -3.77
C ILE A 89 1.83 -24.72 -3.00
N ALA A 90 3.02 -24.73 -3.58
CA ALA A 90 4.18 -24.06 -3.03
C ALA A 90 4.15 -22.57 -3.40
N VAL A 91 4.22 -21.70 -2.39
CA VAL A 91 4.26 -20.24 -2.59
C VAL A 91 5.69 -19.75 -2.39
N ALA A 92 6.26 -19.13 -3.41
CA ALA A 92 7.54 -18.41 -3.31
C ALA A 92 7.25 -16.90 -3.18
N VAL A 93 7.65 -16.33 -2.04
CA VAL A 93 7.46 -14.89 -1.73
C VAL A 93 8.82 -14.18 -1.79
N ASP A 94 9.49 -14.28 -2.93
CA ASP A 94 10.84 -13.73 -3.12
C ASP A 94 10.83 -12.32 -3.74
N GLY A 95 9.63 -11.78 -4.05
CA GLY A 95 9.48 -10.48 -4.68
C GLY A 95 10.00 -10.42 -6.12
N SER A 96 10.33 -11.58 -6.72
CA SER A 96 10.90 -11.68 -8.06
C SER A 96 9.80 -11.67 -9.14
N TRP A 97 8.97 -10.63 -9.18
CA TRP A 97 8.16 -10.34 -10.37
C TRP A 97 8.88 -9.31 -11.23
N GLN A 98 9.87 -9.77 -11.99
CA GLN A 98 10.44 -9.05 -13.13
C GLN A 98 10.49 -9.96 -14.36
N LYS A 99 9.55 -9.73 -15.27
CA LYS A 99 9.80 -9.50 -16.70
C LYS A 99 8.78 -8.50 -17.22
#